data_AF-A0A1B2J298-F1
#
_entry.id   AF-A0A1B2J298-F1
#
_cell.length_a   1.000
_cell.length_b   1.000
_cell.length_c   1.000
_cell.angle_alpha   90.00
_cell.angle_beta   90.00
_cell.angle_gamma   90.00
#
_symmetry.space_group_name_H-M   'P 1'
#
loop_
_entity.id
_entity.type
_entity.pdbx_description
1 polymer ?
#
loop_
_entity_poly.entity_id
_entity_poly.type
_entity_poly.pdbx_seq_one_letter_code
_entity_poly.pdbx_strand_id
1 'polypeptide(L)'
;MVGIFAAAKPAQAATKVPSSLRHSWYMTLPSIKDPSFIKFTSRSIDVGDKSYHNKISGSNLQVIKKSGGWYEIGYKGITNPTYRTKKIKIGNTKRTVLLKKYSKNSHYADVFLNGKKVKLLLQYSSYFLG
;
A
#
# COMPACT_ATOMS: atom_id res chain seq x y z
N MET A 1 -38.95 0.75 -19.41
CA MET A 1 -38.05 0.85 -18.24
C MET A 1 -36.63 1.08 -18.76
N VAL A 2 -36.18 2.34 -18.81
CA VAL A 2 -34.87 2.70 -19.39
C VAL A 2 -33.84 2.63 -18.28
N GLY A 3 -32.99 1.60 -18.28
CA GLY A 3 -31.93 1.42 -17.30
C GLY A 3 -30.84 2.46 -17.46
N ILE A 4 -30.63 3.29 -16.44
CA ILE A 4 -29.51 4.23 -16.39
C ILE A 4 -28.26 3.41 -16.05
N PHE A 5 -27.46 3.07 -17.07
CA PHE A 5 -26.09 2.62 -16.85
C PHE A 5 -25.27 3.83 -16.40
N ALA A 6 -25.02 3.93 -15.09
CA ALA A 6 -24.06 4.89 -14.57
C ALA A 6 -22.66 4.53 -15.11
N ALA A 7 -22.22 5.23 -16.14
CA ALA A 7 -20.85 5.13 -16.65
C ALA A 7 -19.89 5.39 -15.48
N ALA A 8 -19.08 4.39 -15.14
CA ALA A 8 -18.07 4.52 -14.10
C ALA A 8 -17.12 5.66 -14.49
N LYS A 9 -17.14 6.76 -13.72
CA LYS A 9 -16.19 7.86 -13.92
C LYS A 9 -14.78 7.29 -13.91
N PRO A 10 -13.93 7.58 -14.93
CA PRO A 10 -12.58 7.08 -14.95
C PRO A 10 -11.87 7.55 -13.68
N ALA A 11 -11.22 6.61 -13.00
CA ALA A 11 -10.53 6.87 -11.75
C ALA A 11 -9.49 7.97 -11.96
N GLN A 12 -9.73 9.15 -11.38
CA GLN A 12 -8.87 10.30 -11.58
C GLN A 12 -7.49 10.01 -10.98
N ALA A 13 -6.45 10.17 -11.80
CA ALA A 13 -5.08 10.10 -11.34
C ALA A 13 -4.85 11.23 -10.33
N ALA A 14 -4.50 10.88 -9.10
CA ALA A 14 -4.02 11.83 -8.12
C ALA A 14 -2.60 12.27 -8.50
N THR A 15 -2.31 13.55 -8.37
CA THR A 15 -0.99 14.11 -8.66
C THR A 15 0.03 13.87 -7.54
N LYS A 16 -0.45 13.47 -6.35
CA LYS A 16 0.38 13.23 -5.16
C LYS A 16 -0.12 12.00 -4.43
N VAL A 17 0.81 11.28 -3.80
CA VAL A 17 0.46 10.20 -2.87
C VAL A 17 -0.33 10.80 -1.69
N PRO A 18 -1.46 10.21 -1.26
CA PRO A 18 -2.23 10.67 -0.10
C PRO A 18 -1.40 10.78 1.18
N SER A 19 -1.65 11.82 2.00
CA SER A 19 -0.88 12.08 3.22
C SER A 19 -0.87 10.91 4.20
N SER A 20 -1.98 10.18 4.34
CA SER A 20 -2.07 9.00 5.20
C SER A 20 -1.10 7.89 4.83
N LEU A 21 -0.66 7.83 3.57
CA LEU A 21 0.31 6.84 3.09
C LEU A 21 1.76 7.30 3.25
N ARG A 22 2.04 8.61 3.43
CA ARG A 22 3.38 9.23 3.37
C ARG A 22 4.26 8.92 4.59
N HIS A 23 4.63 7.66 4.76
CA HIS A 23 5.49 7.19 5.82
C HIS A 23 6.51 6.18 5.28
N SER A 24 7.42 5.75 6.15
CA SER A 24 8.29 4.61 5.91
C SER A 24 7.68 3.40 6.59
N TRP A 25 7.14 2.49 5.79
CA TRP A 25 6.45 1.30 6.22
C TRP A 25 7.37 0.08 6.10
N TYR A 26 7.32 -0.81 7.07
CA TYR A 26 8.20 -1.96 7.16
C TYR A 26 7.43 -3.23 7.50
N MET A 27 7.81 -4.35 6.88
CA MET A 27 7.42 -5.70 7.30
C MET A 27 8.59 -6.34 8.04
N THR A 28 8.64 -6.10 9.34
CA THR A 28 9.74 -6.46 10.24
C THR A 28 9.41 -7.73 11.00
N LEU A 29 9.66 -8.89 10.39
CA LEU A 29 9.48 -10.17 11.07
C LEU A 29 10.65 -10.43 12.04
N PRO A 30 10.42 -11.07 13.21
CA PRO A 30 11.48 -11.32 14.20
C PRO A 30 12.70 -12.07 13.66
N SER A 31 12.50 -12.93 12.66
CA SER A 31 13.53 -13.77 12.03
C SER A 31 14.25 -13.10 10.86
N ILE A 32 13.85 -11.89 10.45
CA ILE A 32 14.39 -11.22 9.26
C ILE A 32 15.27 -10.04 9.66
N LYS A 33 16.55 -10.09 9.29
CA LYS A 33 17.53 -9.01 9.52
C LYS A 33 17.25 -7.78 8.64
N ASP A 34 16.90 -8.03 7.38
CA ASP A 34 16.71 -7.02 6.35
C ASP A 34 15.25 -7.01 5.90
N PRO A 35 14.38 -6.25 6.58
CA PRO A 35 12.94 -6.28 6.33
C PRO A 35 12.59 -5.58 5.02
N SER A 36 11.52 -6.05 4.39
CA SER A 36 10.92 -5.35 3.27
C SER A 36 10.35 -4.00 3.73
N PHE A 37 10.47 -2.99 2.88
CA PHE A 37 10.02 -1.64 3.16
C PHE A 37 9.24 -1.05 1.99
N ILE A 38 8.42 -0.06 2.32
CA ILE A 38 7.69 0.80 1.39
C ILE A 38 7.75 2.22 1.94
N LYS A 39 8.42 3.11 1.25
CA LYS A 39 8.54 4.51 1.63
C LYS A 39 7.78 5.38 0.64
N PHE A 40 6.76 6.06 1.14
CA PHE A 40 6.00 7.03 0.36
C PHE A 40 6.40 8.44 0.74
N THR A 41 6.62 9.28 -0.27
CA THR A 41 6.61 10.75 -0.13
C THR A 41 5.42 11.30 -0.92
N SER A 42 5.26 12.62 -0.96
CA SER A 42 4.20 13.23 -1.77
C SER A 42 4.35 12.93 -3.28
N ARG A 43 5.58 12.70 -3.76
CA ARG A 43 5.90 12.56 -5.20
C ARG A 43 6.78 11.35 -5.52
N SER A 44 6.92 10.40 -4.60
CA SER A 44 7.70 9.19 -4.82
C SER A 44 7.19 8.00 -4.02
N ILE A 45 7.50 6.81 -4.53
CA ILE A 45 7.47 5.54 -3.81
C ILE A 45 8.83 4.86 -3.94
N ASP A 46 9.32 4.26 -2.87
CA ASP A 46 10.52 3.42 -2.85
C ASP A 46 10.14 2.10 -2.17
N VAL A 47 10.29 0.98 -2.87
CA VAL A 47 9.89 -0.34 -2.40
C VAL A 47 11.02 -1.34 -2.55
N GLY A 48 11.20 -2.21 -1.57
CA GLY A 48 12.20 -3.26 -1.66
C GLY A 48 12.66 -3.76 -0.31
N ASP A 49 13.90 -4.20 -0.27
CA ASP A 49 14.64 -4.61 0.92
C ASP A 49 16.09 -4.12 0.79
N LYS A 50 17.02 -4.67 1.57
CA LYS A 50 18.43 -4.26 1.52
C LYS A 50 19.12 -4.67 0.21
N SER A 51 18.76 -5.80 -0.36
CA SER A 51 19.44 -6.38 -1.53
C SER A 51 18.95 -5.75 -2.82
N TYR A 52 17.66 -5.39 -2.88
CA TYR A 52 17.07 -4.76 -4.05
C TYR A 52 15.97 -3.79 -3.66
N HIS A 53 15.96 -2.62 -4.28
CA HIS A 53 14.85 -1.69 -4.17
C HIS A 53 14.62 -0.92 -5.47
N ASN A 54 13.39 -0.47 -5.65
CA ASN A 54 12.96 0.32 -6.79
C ASN A 54 12.29 1.61 -6.31
N LYS A 55 12.84 2.74 -6.78
CA LYS A 55 12.33 4.07 -6.52
C LYS A 55 11.71 4.68 -7.77
N ILE A 56 10.46 5.11 -7.64
CA ILE A 56 9.68 5.76 -8.69
C ILE A 56 9.33 7.17 -8.22
N SER A 57 9.55 8.18 -9.05
CA SER A 57 9.25 9.57 -8.73
C SER A 57 8.92 10.41 -9.95
N GLY A 58 8.36 11.60 -9.72
CA GLY A 58 8.16 12.59 -10.78
C GLY A 58 7.15 12.15 -11.83
N SER A 59 7.46 12.39 -13.10
CA SER A 59 6.60 12.07 -14.26
C SER A 59 6.32 10.57 -14.45
N ASN A 60 7.19 9.71 -13.90
CA ASN A 60 7.05 8.26 -13.98
C ASN A 60 6.11 7.70 -12.91
N LEU A 61 5.81 8.48 -11.86
CA LEU A 61 4.91 8.05 -10.79
C LEU A 61 3.45 8.27 -11.21
N GLN A 62 2.65 7.22 -11.05
CA GLN A 62 1.20 7.27 -11.17
C GLN A 62 0.56 6.92 -9.82
N VAL A 63 -0.45 7.70 -9.43
CA VAL A 63 -1.31 7.45 -8.27
C VAL A 63 -2.74 7.48 -8.76
N ILE A 64 -3.49 6.39 -8.62
CA ILE A 64 -4.90 6.32 -9.04
C ILE A 64 -5.75 5.96 -7.83
N LYS A 65 -6.72 6.80 -7.50
CA LYS A 65 -7.69 6.49 -6.43
C LYS A 65 -8.64 5.39 -6.91
N LYS A 66 -8.72 4.30 -6.16
CA LYS A 66 -9.68 3.20 -6.36
C LYS A 66 -10.79 3.28 -5.32
N SER A 67 -11.79 2.40 -5.46
CA SER A 67 -12.88 2.28 -4.49
C SER A 67 -12.38 1.83 -3.11
N GLY A 68 -13.19 2.04 -2.06
CA GLY A 68 -12.89 1.54 -0.71
C GLY A 68 -11.64 2.14 -0.03
N GLY A 69 -11.20 3.31 -0.49
CA GLY A 69 -10.03 4.03 0.05
C GLY A 69 -8.68 3.46 -0.41
N TRP A 70 -8.66 2.63 -1.44
CA TRP A 70 -7.44 2.09 -2.03
C TRP A 70 -6.82 3.05 -3.04
N TYR A 71 -5.50 3.01 -3.16
CA TYR A 71 -4.75 3.78 -4.15
C TYR A 71 -3.81 2.85 -4.90
N GLU A 72 -3.94 2.79 -6.21
CA GLU A 72 -2.94 2.14 -7.07
C GLU A 72 -1.76 3.10 -7.25
N ILE A 73 -0.54 2.65 -6.90
CA ILE A 73 0.64 3.51 -6.90
C ILE A 73 1.84 2.78 -7.51
N GLY A 74 2.48 3.38 -8.51
CA GLY A 74 3.70 2.85 -9.11
C GLY A 74 4.02 3.50 -10.45
N TYR A 75 4.51 2.72 -11.42
CA TYR A 75 4.89 3.25 -12.73
C TYR A 75 3.65 3.61 -13.54
N LYS A 76 3.74 4.71 -14.28
CA LYS A 76 2.70 5.12 -15.22
C LYS A 76 2.53 4.09 -16.34
N GLY A 77 1.27 3.75 -16.64
CA GLY A 77 0.91 2.95 -17.83
C GLY A 77 0.93 1.44 -17.63
N ILE A 78 1.19 0.97 -16.40
CA ILE A 78 1.11 -0.46 -16.05
C ILE A 78 0.17 -0.68 -14.87
N THR A 79 -0.26 -1.92 -14.68
CA THR A 79 -0.99 -2.33 -13.48
C THR A 79 -0.03 -2.36 -12.29
N ASN A 80 -0.34 -1.59 -11.24
CA ASN A 80 0.49 -1.53 -10.04
C ASN A 80 -0.21 -2.15 -8.80
N PRO A 81 0.55 -2.46 -7.73
CA PRO A 81 -0.04 -2.78 -6.45
C PRO A 81 -0.92 -1.66 -5.90
N THR A 82 -1.88 -2.03 -5.05
CA THR A 82 -2.78 -1.07 -4.40
C THR A 82 -2.54 -1.00 -2.90
N TYR A 83 -2.69 0.20 -2.36
CA TYR A 83 -2.31 0.56 -1.01
C TYR A 83 -3.44 1.23 -0.26
N ARG A 84 -3.56 0.92 1.03
CA ARG A 84 -4.49 1.60 1.94
C ARG A 84 -3.97 1.56 3.36
N THR A 85 -4.13 2.64 4.10
CA THR A 85 -3.95 2.60 5.56
C THR A 85 -5.18 2.09 6.29
N LYS A 86 -5.01 1.25 7.30
CA LYS A 86 -6.10 0.80 8.18
C LYS A 86 -5.62 0.71 9.62
N LYS A 87 -6.50 0.94 10.60
CA LYS A 87 -6.23 0.59 12.00
C LYS A 87 -6.61 -0.86 12.23
N ILE A 88 -5.66 -1.69 12.65
CA ILE A 88 -5.90 -3.09 13.03
C ILE A 88 -5.26 -3.40 14.38
N LYS A 89 -5.74 -4.43 15.07
CA LYS A 89 -5.17 -4.90 16.34
C LYS A 89 -3.99 -5.83 16.04
N ILE A 90 -2.81 -5.47 16.53
CA ILE A 90 -1.56 -6.25 16.43
C ILE A 90 -1.15 -6.59 17.86
N GLY A 91 -1.29 -7.85 18.25
CA GLY A 91 -1.21 -8.25 19.65
C GLY A 91 -2.26 -7.49 20.47
N ASN A 92 -1.82 -6.77 21.51
CA ASN A 92 -2.70 -5.99 22.38
C ASN A 92 -2.83 -4.51 21.99
N THR A 93 -2.20 -4.08 20.89
CA THR A 93 -2.18 -2.65 20.50
C THR A 93 -2.91 -2.42 19.17
N LYS A 94 -3.78 -1.41 19.13
CA LYS A 94 -4.32 -0.91 17.85
C LYS A 94 -3.26 -0.08 17.15
N ARG A 95 -2.89 -0.46 15.92
CA ARG A 95 -1.86 0.21 15.13
C ARG A 95 -2.42 0.60 13.77
N THR A 96 -2.01 1.77 13.27
CA THR A 96 -2.19 2.09 11.87
C THR A 96 -1.16 1.31 11.07
N VAL A 97 -1.65 0.54 10.10
CA VAL A 97 -0.83 -0.26 9.18
C VAL A 97 -1.04 0.22 7.76
N LEU A 98 -0.05 -0.01 6.92
CA LEU A 98 -0.20 0.00 5.48
C LEU A 98 -0.58 -1.41 5.04
N LEU A 99 -1.64 -1.52 4.26
CA LEU A 99 -2.04 -2.72 3.56
C LEU A 99 -1.60 -2.60 2.10
N LYS A 100 -0.94 -3.63 1.56
CA LYS A 100 -0.58 -3.75 0.15
C LYS A 100 -1.30 -4.95 -0.46
N LYS A 101 -2.00 -4.75 -1.58
CA LYS A 101 -2.51 -5.84 -2.43
C LYS A 101 -1.76 -5.87 -3.76
N TYR A 102 -1.49 -7.06 -4.25
CA TYR A 102 -0.83 -7.28 -5.54
C TYR A 102 -1.78 -7.17 -6.72
N SER A 103 -3.06 -7.51 -6.53
CA SER A 103 -4.08 -7.45 -7.57
C SER A 103 -5.42 -6.95 -7.02
N LYS A 104 -6.30 -6.53 -7.93
CA LYS A 104 -7.68 -6.13 -7.60
C LYS A 104 -8.45 -7.24 -6.87
N ASN A 105 -8.17 -8.50 -7.21
CA ASN A 105 -8.90 -9.68 -6.72
C ASN A 105 -8.19 -10.34 -5.52
N SER A 106 -7.17 -9.71 -4.94
CA SER A 106 -6.49 -10.27 -3.77
C SER A 106 -7.44 -10.30 -2.57
N HIS A 107 -7.64 -11.50 -1.99
CA HIS A 107 -8.37 -11.72 -0.74
C HIS A 107 -7.51 -11.39 0.50
N TYR A 108 -6.19 -11.26 0.32
CA TYR A 108 -5.24 -10.89 1.36
C TYR A 108 -4.48 -9.62 0.99
N ALA A 109 -4.06 -8.90 2.01
CA ALA A 109 -3.11 -7.80 1.90
C ALA A 109 -1.93 -8.02 2.84
N ASP A 110 -0.74 -7.72 2.36
CA ASP A 110 0.46 -7.66 3.19
C ASP A 110 0.36 -6.48 4.16
N VAL A 111 0.79 -6.69 5.39
CA VAL A 111 0.74 -5.71 6.47
C VAL A 111 2.12 -5.13 6.71
N PHE A 112 2.22 -3.80 6.65
CA PHE A 112 3.42 -3.06 6.98
C PHE A 112 3.15 -2.09 8.14
N LEU A 113 4.11 -1.97 9.05
CA LEU A 113 4.07 -1.10 10.22
C LEU A 113 4.85 0.18 9.97
N ASN A 114 4.42 1.28 10.58
CA ASN A 114 5.16 2.53 10.51
C ASN A 114 6.45 2.44 11.35
N GLY A 115 7.60 2.61 10.69
CA GLY A 115 8.93 2.55 11.31
C GLY A 115 9.50 1.13 11.49
N LYS A 116 10.84 1.02 11.47
CA LYS A 116 11.58 -0.26 11.48
C LYS A 116 11.70 -0.92 12.87
N LYS A 117 11.39 -0.20 13.96
CA LYS A 117 11.60 -0.69 15.34
C LYS A 117 10.55 -1.69 15.79
N VAL A 118 9.33 -1.63 15.24
CA VAL A 118 8.23 -2.47 15.70
C VAL A 118 8.30 -3.81 14.97
N LYS A 119 8.40 -4.92 15.69
CA LYS A 119 8.35 -6.25 15.08
C LYS A 119 6.90 -6.67 14.82
N LEU A 120 6.65 -7.22 13.64
CA LEU A 120 5.38 -7.80 13.22
C LEU A 120 5.46 -9.32 13.39
N LEU A 121 4.64 -9.90 14.27
CA LEU A 121 4.55 -11.36 14.37
C LEU A 121 3.99 -11.94 13.08
N LEU A 122 4.46 -13.13 12.69
CA LEU A 122 4.13 -13.76 11.40
C LEU A 122 2.62 -13.87 11.16
N GLN A 123 1.85 -14.21 12.20
CA GLN A 123 0.38 -14.32 12.14
C GLN A 123 -0.33 -13.02 11.76
N TYR A 124 0.34 -11.86 11.87
CA TYR A 124 -0.20 -10.55 11.51
C TYR A 124 0.42 -9.99 10.22
N SER A 125 1.27 -10.75 9.53
CA SER A 125 1.91 -10.34 8.28
C SER A 125 0.93 -10.17 7.12
N SER A 126 -0.22 -10.84 7.21
CA SER A 126 -1.28 -10.81 6.21
C SER A 126 -2.62 -10.44 6.84
N TYR A 127 -3.43 -9.69 6.10
CA TYR A 127 -4.77 -9.26 6.51
C TYR A 127 -5.81 -9.77 5.51
N PHE A 128 -6.79 -10.54 5.99
CA PHE A 128 -7.93 -10.99 5.17
C PHE A 128 -8.88 -9.82 4.90
N LEU A 129 -9.27 -9.65 3.64
CA LEU A 129 -9.99 -8.48 3.15
C LEU A 129 -11.50 -8.65 3.05
N GLY A 130 -12.01 -9.87 3.25
CA GLY A 130 -13.38 -10.24 2.88
C GLY A 130 -13.42 -10.80 1.47
#